data_AF-A0A4W5R883-F1
#
_entry.id   AF-A0A4W5R883-F1
#
_cell.length_a   1.000
_cell.length_b   1.000
_cell.length_c   1.000
_cell.angle_alpha   90.00
_cell.angle_beta   90.00
_cell.angle_gamma   90.00
#
_symmetry.space_group_name_H-M   'P 1'
#
loop_
_entity.id
_entity.type
_entity.pdbx_description
1 polymer ?
#
loop_
_entity_poly.entity_id
_entity_poly.type
_entity_poly.pdbx_seq_one_letter_code
_entity_poly.pdbx_strand_id
1 'polypeptide(L)'
;MAPTKPSIQQDPTRRERLQALRKEKSRDAARSRRGKENFEFYELAKMLPLPGAITSQLDKASIIRLTISYLKMRDFANQGDPPWNLRMEGPPPNTSVKGKLHSPPNPQFSSVQSTDVGS
;
A
#
# COMPACT_ATOMS: atom_id res chain seq x y z
N MET A 1 -79.83 2.77 2.68
CA MET A 1 -78.88 3.75 3.26
C MET A 1 -77.49 3.12 3.18
N ALA A 2 -76.63 3.56 2.26
CA ALA A 2 -75.28 3.01 2.12
C ALA A 2 -74.31 3.76 3.05
N PRO A 3 -73.43 3.08 3.80
CA PRO A 3 -72.45 3.75 4.64
C PRO A 3 -71.40 4.44 3.74
N THR A 4 -71.33 5.76 3.82
CA THR A 4 -70.32 6.56 3.15
C THR A 4 -68.95 6.27 3.77
N LYS A 5 -67.99 5.88 2.93
CA LYS A 5 -66.58 5.73 3.33
C LYS A 5 -66.11 7.07 3.91
N PRO A 6 -65.47 7.10 5.10
CA PRO A 6 -64.88 8.32 5.59
C PRO A 6 -63.78 8.75 4.61
N SER A 7 -63.93 9.95 4.04
CA SER A 7 -62.89 10.60 3.27
C SER A 7 -61.67 10.76 4.17
N ILE A 8 -60.59 10.05 3.84
CA ILE A 8 -59.27 10.32 4.40
C ILE A 8 -58.85 11.67 3.80
N GLN A 9 -59.39 12.75 4.36
CA GLN A 9 -58.83 14.09 4.21
C GLN A 9 -57.44 13.97 4.85
N GLN A 10 -56.41 13.74 4.03
CA GLN A 10 -55.05 13.60 4.52
C GLN A 10 -54.66 14.96 5.11
N ASP A 11 -54.74 15.03 6.43
CA ASP A 11 -54.40 16.18 7.26
C ASP A 11 -53.05 16.75 6.80
N PRO A 12 -52.98 18.01 6.32
CA PRO A 12 -51.77 18.58 5.70
C PRO A 12 -50.55 18.47 6.62
N THR A 13 -50.79 18.56 7.93
CA THR A 13 -49.79 18.41 9.00
C THR A 13 -49.12 17.02 9.01
N ARG A 14 -49.84 15.94 8.67
CA ARG A 14 -49.30 14.58 8.61
C ARG A 14 -48.42 14.38 7.39
N ARG A 15 -48.81 14.93 6.24
CA ARG A 15 -47.99 14.87 5.01
C ARG A 15 -46.68 15.64 5.20
N GLU A 16 -46.73 16.82 5.80
CA GLU A 16 -45.57 17.64 6.11
C GLU A 16 -44.61 16.94 7.08
N ARG A 17 -45.12 16.35 8.17
CA ARG A 17 -44.30 15.54 9.08
C ARG A 17 -43.63 14.37 8.37
N LEU A 18 -44.35 13.65 7.51
CA LEU A 18 -43.77 12.54 6.74
C LEU A 18 -42.72 13.02 5.74
N GLN A 19 -42.89 14.20 5.13
CA GLN A 19 -41.86 14.81 4.28
C GLN A 19 -40.64 15.23 5.08
N ALA A 20 -40.82 15.82 6.26
CA ALA A 20 -39.73 16.18 7.17
C ALA A 20 -38.92 14.93 7.58
N LEU A 21 -39.59 13.85 7.96
CA LEU A 21 -38.93 12.57 8.31
C LEU A 21 -38.15 11.97 7.13
N ARG A 22 -38.70 12.04 5.91
CA ARG A 22 -37.97 11.57 4.71
C ARG A 22 -36.73 12.43 4.43
N LYS A 23 -36.84 13.76 4.57
CA LYS A 23 -35.70 14.68 4.41
C LYS A 23 -34.63 14.41 5.47
N GLU A 24 -35.04 14.19 6.72
CA GLU A 24 -34.16 13.84 7.82
C GLU A 24 -33.42 12.53 7.58
N LYS A 25 -34.13 11.46 7.20
CA LYS A 25 -33.51 10.17 6.86
C LYS A 25 -32.51 10.29 5.70
N SER A 26 -32.83 11.08 4.67
CA SER A 26 -31.92 11.35 3.55
C SER A 26 -30.67 12.12 4.00
N ARG A 27 -30.83 13.12 4.86
CA ARG A 27 -29.74 13.89 5.45
C ARG A 27 -28.80 12.98 6.25
N ASP A 28 -29.35 12.11 7.09
CA ASP A 28 -28.57 11.19 7.90
C ASP A 28 -27.86 10.14 7.06
N ALA A 29 -28.52 9.62 6.02
CA ALA A 29 -27.88 8.73 5.04
C ALA A 29 -26.71 9.41 4.32
N ALA A 30 -26.87 10.66 3.89
CA ALA A 30 -25.80 11.43 3.26
C ALA A 30 -24.64 11.73 4.23
N ARG A 31 -24.94 12.03 5.50
CA ARG A 31 -23.93 12.23 6.55
C ARG A 31 -23.17 10.93 6.83
N SER A 32 -23.88 9.80 6.98
CA SER A 32 -23.28 8.49 7.20
C SER A 32 -22.33 8.10 6.06
N ARG A 33 -22.76 8.30 4.79
CA ARG A 33 -21.91 8.06 3.61
C ARG A 33 -20.63 8.90 3.64
N ARG A 34 -20.74 10.21 3.89
CA ARG A 34 -19.58 11.11 4.01
C ARG A 34 -18.68 10.75 5.19
N GLY A 35 -19.25 10.33 6.31
CA GLY A 35 -18.50 9.85 7.47
C GLY A 35 -17.67 8.62 7.13
N LYS A 36 -18.29 7.64 6.46
CA LYS A 36 -17.62 6.41 6.03
C LYS A 36 -16.52 6.69 5.02
N GLU A 37 -16.79 7.46 3.96
CA GLU A 37 -15.74 7.78 2.98
C GLU A 37 -14.58 8.52 3.65
N ASN A 38 -14.85 9.49 4.55
CA ASN A 38 -13.79 10.17 5.31
C ASN A 38 -12.93 9.19 6.10
N PHE A 39 -13.54 8.24 6.81
CA PHE A 39 -12.82 7.22 7.55
C PHE A 39 -11.91 6.39 6.64
N GLU A 40 -12.43 5.90 5.51
CA GLU A 40 -11.63 5.12 4.55
C GLU A 40 -10.45 5.95 3.99
N PHE A 41 -10.65 7.25 3.73
CA PHE A 41 -9.54 8.14 3.32
C PHE A 41 -8.45 8.24 4.38
N TYR A 42 -8.82 8.33 5.67
CA TYR A 42 -7.85 8.39 6.76
C TYR A 42 -7.11 7.08 6.94
N GLU A 43 -7.80 5.95 6.87
CA GLU A 43 -7.16 4.62 6.94
C GLU A 43 -6.22 4.41 5.74
N LEU A 44 -6.62 4.82 4.54
CA LEU A 44 -5.76 4.78 3.37
C LEU A 44 -4.49 5.62 3.55
N ALA A 45 -4.62 6.84 4.08
CA ALA A 45 -3.48 7.71 4.33
C ALA A 45 -2.48 7.10 5.34
N LYS A 46 -2.96 6.37 6.35
CA LYS A 46 -2.10 5.67 7.32
C LYS A 46 -1.30 4.51 6.70
N MET A 47 -1.75 3.94 5.59
CA MET A 47 -1.06 2.86 4.88
C MET A 47 0.01 3.35 3.90
N LEU A 48 0.11 4.66 3.64
CA LEU A 48 1.18 5.21 2.81
C LEU A 48 2.54 5.05 3.52
N PRO A 49 3.65 4.82 2.78
CA PRO A 49 4.99 4.69 3.34
C PRO A 49 5.57 6.07 3.72
N LEU A 50 4.86 6.81 4.57
CA LEU A 50 5.17 8.16 5.02
C LEU A 50 4.87 8.26 6.52
N PRO A 51 5.62 9.09 7.28
CA PRO A 51 5.31 9.36 8.68
C PRO A 51 3.86 9.88 8.89
N GLY A 52 3.19 9.40 9.94
CA GLY A 52 1.80 9.78 10.26
C GLY A 52 1.58 11.29 10.46
N ALA A 53 2.61 12.01 10.93
CA ALA A 53 2.58 13.46 11.07
C ALA A 53 2.40 14.20 9.73
N ILE A 54 2.82 13.59 8.61
CA ILE A 54 2.67 14.13 7.25
C ILE A 54 1.35 13.67 6.66
N THR A 55 1.03 12.38 6.74
CA THR A 55 -0.17 11.82 6.09
C THR A 55 -1.47 12.34 6.69
N SER A 56 -1.47 12.72 7.97
CA SER A 56 -2.61 13.36 8.64
C SER A 56 -2.97 14.75 8.11
N GLN A 57 -2.04 15.42 7.42
CA GLN A 57 -2.24 16.77 6.86
C GLN A 57 -2.58 16.75 5.36
N LEU A 58 -2.60 15.56 4.74
CA LEU A 58 -2.90 15.44 3.31
C LEU A 58 -4.37 15.71 3.01
N ASP A 59 -4.61 16.45 1.95
CA ASP A 59 -5.94 16.57 1.35
C ASP A 59 -6.33 15.27 0.63
N LYS A 60 -7.65 15.07 0.43
CA LYS A 60 -8.20 13.85 -0.19
C LYS A 60 -7.62 13.55 -1.57
N ALA A 61 -7.37 14.57 -2.40
CA ALA A 61 -6.86 14.35 -3.74
C ALA A 61 -5.40 13.91 -3.71
N SER A 62 -4.59 14.50 -2.83
CA SER A 62 -3.20 14.06 -2.63
C SER A 62 -3.09 12.65 -2.08
N ILE A 63 -3.97 12.23 -1.15
CA ILE A 63 -4.01 10.82 -0.68
C ILE A 63 -4.18 9.85 -1.88
N ILE A 64 -5.12 10.13 -2.78
CA ILE A 64 -5.34 9.29 -3.97
C ILE A 64 -4.14 9.31 -4.91
N ARG A 65 -3.62 10.50 -5.25
CA ARG A 65 -2.48 10.64 -6.17
C ARG A 65 -1.26 9.88 -5.65
N LEU A 66 -0.93 10.04 -4.37
CA LEU A 66 0.21 9.36 -3.75
C LEU A 66 0.00 7.85 -3.68
N THR A 67 -1.21 7.38 -3.35
CA THR A 67 -1.54 5.94 -3.34
C THR A 67 -1.33 5.32 -4.72
N ILE A 68 -1.88 5.94 -5.78
CA ILE A 68 -1.73 5.45 -7.15
C ILE A 68 -0.26 5.43 -7.56
N SER A 69 0.46 6.52 -7.30
CA SER A 69 1.90 6.61 -7.60
C SER A 69 2.70 5.54 -6.85
N TYR A 70 2.41 5.31 -5.58
CA TYR A 70 3.08 4.28 -4.77
C TYR A 70 2.88 2.88 -5.35
N LEU A 71 1.64 2.51 -5.68
CA LEU A 71 1.37 1.19 -6.28
C LEU A 71 2.10 1.02 -7.62
N LYS A 72 2.02 2.03 -8.50
CA LYS A 72 2.74 2.01 -9.80
C LYS A 72 4.24 1.90 -9.63
N MET A 73 4.83 2.66 -8.70
CA MET A 73 6.27 2.62 -8.44
C MET A 73 6.69 1.28 -7.84
N ARG A 74 5.89 0.69 -6.96
CA ARG A 74 6.15 -0.64 -6.40
C ARG A 74 6.14 -1.70 -7.48
N ASP A 75 5.14 -1.68 -8.36
CA ASP A 75 5.05 -2.63 -9.46
C ASP A 75 6.21 -2.46 -10.45
N PHE A 76 6.59 -1.21 -10.74
CA PHE A 76 7.75 -0.89 -11.58
C PHE A 76 9.07 -1.39 -10.96
N ALA A 77 9.29 -1.13 -9.67
CA ALA A 77 10.48 -1.56 -8.94
C ALA A 77 10.63 -3.10 -8.92
N ASN A 78 9.52 -3.83 -8.85
CA ASN A 78 9.48 -5.29 -8.88
C ASN A 78 9.80 -5.89 -10.26
N GLN A 79 9.58 -5.15 -11.35
CA GLN A 79 9.74 -5.64 -12.72
C GLN A 79 11.12 -5.31 -13.33
N GLY A 80 11.91 -4.45 -12.68
CA GLY A 80 13.26 -4.13 -13.16
C GLY A 80 14.23 -5.30 -13.02
N ASP A 81 15.23 -5.36 -13.90
CA ASP A 81 16.41 -6.24 -13.75
C ASP A 81 17.67 -5.38 -13.53
N PRO A 82 18.27 -5.39 -12.33
CA PRO A 82 17.79 -6.05 -11.12
C PRO A 82 16.60 -5.30 -10.49
N PRO A 83 15.75 -5.98 -9.70
CA PRO A 83 14.62 -5.34 -9.05
C PRO A 83 15.11 -4.29 -8.05
N TRP A 84 14.54 -3.08 -8.10
CA TRP A 84 14.98 -1.95 -7.28
C TRP A 84 14.74 -2.18 -5.78
N ASN A 85 13.97 -3.22 -5.45
CA ASN A 85 13.62 -3.69 -4.10
C ASN A 85 14.84 -4.18 -3.30
N LEU A 86 15.89 -4.66 -3.96
CA LEU A 86 17.02 -5.34 -3.31
C LEU A 86 17.89 -4.40 -2.44
N ARG A 87 17.66 -3.08 -2.51
CA ARG A 87 18.45 -2.08 -1.80
C ARG A 87 17.85 -1.63 -0.46
N MET A 88 16.56 -1.86 -0.21
CA MET A 88 15.92 -1.40 1.04
C MET A 88 16.15 -2.36 2.22
N GLU A 89 16.53 -3.62 1.95
CA GLU A 89 16.79 -4.66 2.97
C GLU A 89 18.24 -5.19 2.91
N GLY A 90 19.18 -4.39 2.43
CA GLY A 90 20.60 -4.74 2.52
C GLY A 90 21.10 -4.68 3.97
N PRO A 91 21.92 -5.64 4.43
CA PRO A 91 22.48 -5.58 5.78
C PRO A 91 23.27 -4.27 5.96
N PRO A 92 23.29 -3.71 7.18
CA PRO A 92 23.97 -2.44 7.45
C PRO A 92 25.43 -2.50 6.97
N PRO A 93 26.01 -1.37 6.53
CA PRO A 93 27.35 -1.32 5.97
C PRO A 93 28.41 -1.42 7.08
N ASN A 94 28.46 -2.54 7.81
CA ASN A 94 29.55 -2.90 8.72
C ASN A 94 29.51 -4.36 9.20
N THR A 95 29.33 -5.35 8.33
CA THR A 95 29.80 -6.71 8.64
C THR A 95 31.13 -6.95 7.93
N SER A 96 32.20 -6.47 8.55
CA SER A 96 33.56 -6.83 8.19
C SER A 96 33.79 -8.30 8.56
N VAL A 97 33.44 -9.23 7.66
CA VAL A 97 33.96 -10.60 7.74
C VAL A 97 35.19 -10.70 6.84
N LYS A 98 36.32 -10.66 7.55
CA LYS A 98 37.71 -10.73 7.11
C LYS A 98 37.93 -11.86 6.08
N GLY A 99 38.65 -11.51 5.02
CA GLY A 99 38.89 -12.35 3.86
C GLY A 99 39.53 -13.70 4.15
N LYS A 100 39.20 -14.66 3.27
CA LYS A 100 40.02 -15.82 3.01
C LYS A 100 39.77 -16.33 1.60
N LEU A 101 40.61 -15.92 0.65
CA LEU A 101 41.03 -16.83 -0.40
C LEU A 101 42.49 -16.50 -0.74
N HIS A 102 43.36 -17.39 -0.27
CA HIS A 102 44.79 -17.30 -0.48
C HIS A 102 45.12 -17.69 -1.93
N SER A 103 46.17 -17.05 -2.42
CA SER A 103 46.80 -17.00 -3.74
C SER A 103 47.12 -18.32 -4.45
N PRO A 104 47.28 -18.31 -5.80
CA PRO A 104 47.71 -19.47 -6.57
C PRO A 104 49.25 -19.66 -6.51
N PRO A 105 49.78 -20.90 -6.54
CA PRO A 105 51.22 -21.11 -6.67
C PRO A 105 51.69 -21.10 -8.14
N ASN A 106 52.81 -20.41 -8.33
CA ASN A 106 53.61 -20.14 -9.53
C ASN A 106 54.29 -21.41 -10.11
N PRO A 107 54.43 -21.57 -11.46
CA PRO A 107 55.17 -22.69 -12.04
C PRO A 107 56.69 -22.50 -11.96
N GLN A 108 57.42 -23.55 -11.57
CA GLN A 108 58.89 -23.63 -11.66
C GLN A 108 59.28 -24.71 -12.68
N PHE A 109 60.11 -24.32 -13.64
CA PHE A 109 60.72 -25.19 -14.65
C PHE A 109 62.16 -25.54 -14.26
N SER A 110 62.65 -26.67 -14.81
CA SER A 110 64.03 -27.23 -14.80
C SER A 110 64.45 -27.94 -13.50
N SER A 111 65.21 -29.04 -13.49
CA SER A 111 66.16 -29.60 -14.45
C SER A 111 66.36 -31.11 -14.22
N VAL A 112 66.95 -31.75 -15.23
CA VAL A 112 67.29 -33.17 -15.45
C VAL A 112 68.05 -33.91 -14.33
N GLN A 113 67.88 -35.23 -14.23
CA GLN A 113 68.98 -36.22 -14.30
C GLN A 113 68.49 -37.68 -14.43
N SER A 114 69.35 -38.48 -15.04
CA SER A 114 69.18 -39.80 -15.65
C SER A 114 69.94 -40.85 -14.85
N THR A 115 69.39 -42.06 -14.67
CA THR A 115 70.07 -43.38 -14.44
C THR A 115 68.95 -44.45 -14.37
N ASP A 116 68.75 -45.33 -15.34
CA ASP A 116 69.44 -46.61 -15.62
C ASP A 116 69.19 -47.75 -14.60
N VAL A 117 69.11 -48.95 -15.17
CA VAL A 117 69.14 -50.32 -14.63
C VAL A 117 67.80 -50.97 -14.24
N GLY A 118 67.49 -52.07 -14.95
CA GLY A 118 66.21 -52.76 -14.91
C GLY A 118 66.18 -54.12 -14.21
N SER A 119 65.13 -54.87 -14.53
CA SER A 119 64.99 -56.34 -14.56
C SER A 119 63.65 -56.66 -15.21
#